data_AF-A0A165MWU3-F1
#
_entry.id   AF-A0A165MWU3-F1
#
_cell.length_a   1.000
_cell.length_b   1.000
_cell.length_c   1.000
_cell.angle_alpha   90.00
_cell.angle_beta   90.00
_cell.angle_gamma   90.00
#
_symmetry.space_group_name_H-M   'P 1'
#
loop_
_entity.id
_entity.type
_entity.pdbx_description
1 polymer ?
#
loop_
_entity_poly.entity_id
_entity_poly.type
_entity_poly.pdbx_seq_one_letter_code
_entity_poly.pdbx_strand_id
1 'polypeptide(L)'
;MASRNLLDPVPSQLTQLDWCVSNGPGTYPELLRQCQYSLTRLTIEYRRNFEDEKISLPELQYLQVNTMGFRAVNLGLLMRNLYTPALRQLVIGGLNWDDITTVDARSIMILLSLSGCCLTHLKVAFRLQPLCEDVSEFRELMQALPTLEALDLEGRSSDICATRGLREVFYSLTRDALEGGILPSLSEIIIVCECEDTELLPTNVVEAMLRSRTRIQSQTSQDRILLTYVNIRISWSHGFHQPALIWHKLNSGSIVREVAKKTENGSMMETTRMTL
;
A
#
# COMPACT_ATOMS: atom_id res chain seq x y z
N MET A 1 4.96 -57.63 11.89
CA MET A 1 4.19 -56.40 12.15
C MET A 1 5.18 -55.32 12.55
N ALA A 2 5.59 -54.47 11.60
CA ALA A 2 6.54 -53.39 11.85
C ALA A 2 5.77 -52.11 12.16
N SER A 3 5.91 -51.61 13.39
CA SER A 3 5.40 -50.30 13.79
C SER A 3 6.10 -49.23 12.97
N ARG A 4 5.35 -48.55 12.11
CA ARG A 4 5.79 -47.29 11.50
C ARG A 4 5.80 -46.25 12.61
N ASN A 5 6.99 -45.94 13.12
CA ASN A 5 7.24 -44.72 13.85
C ASN A 5 6.98 -43.56 12.87
N LEU A 6 5.76 -43.01 12.90
CA LEU A 6 5.48 -41.68 12.41
C LEU A 6 6.24 -40.74 13.35
N LEU A 7 7.48 -40.40 12.97
CA LEU A 7 8.15 -39.26 13.56
C LEU A 7 7.24 -38.07 13.29
N ASP A 8 6.69 -37.47 14.35
CA ASP A 8 6.04 -36.18 14.25
C ASP A 8 7.00 -35.24 13.50
N PRO A 9 6.54 -34.55 12.43
CA PRO A 9 7.40 -33.64 11.72
C PRO A 9 7.91 -32.60 12.71
N VAL A 10 9.24 -32.52 12.87
CA VAL A 10 9.88 -31.52 13.72
C VAL A 10 9.38 -30.16 13.24
N PRO A 11 8.70 -29.37 14.10
CA PRO A 11 8.16 -28.09 13.68
C PRO A 11 9.32 -27.20 13.22
N SER A 12 9.22 -26.72 11.99
CA SER A 12 10.18 -25.77 11.44
C SER A 12 10.24 -24.55 12.36
N GLN A 13 11.44 -24.14 12.79
CA GLN A 13 11.65 -22.89 13.55
C GLN A 13 11.82 -21.68 12.62
N LEU A 14 11.52 -21.84 11.33
CA LEU A 14 11.70 -20.78 10.33
C LEU A 14 10.68 -19.67 10.56
N THR A 15 11.16 -18.53 11.06
CA THR A 15 10.32 -17.35 11.32
C THR A 15 10.29 -16.37 10.15
N GLN A 16 11.30 -16.39 9.29
CA GLN A 16 11.41 -15.51 8.15
C GLN A 16 11.77 -16.31 6.89
N LEU A 17 11.06 -16.04 5.80
CA LEU A 17 11.30 -16.64 4.51
C LEU A 17 11.31 -15.55 3.44
N ASP A 18 12.44 -15.36 2.79
CA ASP A 18 12.55 -14.60 1.56
C ASP A 18 12.73 -15.58 0.40
N TRP A 19 11.74 -15.60 -0.49
CA TRP A 19 11.58 -16.62 -1.51
C TRP A 19 11.55 -15.99 -2.90
N CYS A 20 12.73 -15.96 -3.51
CA CYS A 20 12.98 -15.50 -4.88
C CYS A 20 13.19 -16.74 -5.77
N VAL A 21 12.15 -17.18 -6.49
CA VAL A 21 12.27 -18.37 -7.36
C VAL A 21 12.73 -17.94 -8.73
N SER A 22 13.98 -18.25 -9.03
CA SER A 22 14.51 -18.03 -10.36
C SER A 22 13.90 -18.97 -11.41
N ASN A 23 13.50 -20.23 -11.13
CA ASN A 23 12.84 -21.13 -12.14
C ASN A 23 12.23 -22.49 -11.65
N GLY A 24 11.99 -22.73 -10.35
CA GLY A 24 11.52 -24.04 -9.86
C GLY A 24 9.99 -24.19 -9.78
N PRO A 25 9.35 -25.18 -10.45
CA PRO A 25 7.94 -25.50 -10.24
C PRO A 25 7.73 -26.36 -8.99
N GLY A 26 6.83 -25.94 -8.09
CA GLY A 26 6.05 -26.91 -7.29
C GLY A 26 6.54 -27.30 -5.88
N THR A 27 7.24 -26.45 -5.13
CA THR A 27 7.54 -26.73 -3.70
C THR A 27 7.06 -25.65 -2.71
N TYR A 28 6.36 -24.63 -3.21
CA TYR A 28 6.02 -23.46 -2.41
C TYR A 28 4.92 -23.74 -1.36
N PRO A 29 3.77 -24.34 -1.71
CA PRO A 29 2.71 -24.61 -0.74
C PRO A 29 3.14 -25.62 0.33
N GLU A 30 3.93 -26.64 -0.02
CA GLU A 30 4.41 -27.64 0.93
C GLU A 30 5.37 -27.03 1.95
N LEU A 31 6.30 -26.19 1.52
CA LEU A 31 7.22 -25.51 2.43
C LEU A 31 6.48 -24.57 3.37
N LEU A 32 5.51 -23.81 2.85
CA LEU A 32 4.70 -22.93 3.68
C LEU A 32 3.87 -23.71 4.70
N ARG A 33 3.33 -24.86 4.34
CA ARG A 33 2.65 -25.77 5.29
C ARG A 33 3.58 -26.27 6.39
N GLN A 34 4.83 -26.59 6.06
CA GLN A 34 5.82 -27.02 7.05
C GLN A 34 6.20 -25.91 8.04
N CYS A 35 6.04 -24.64 7.63
CA CYS A 35 6.37 -23.47 8.44
C CYS A 35 5.13 -22.72 8.95
N GLN A 36 3.93 -23.27 8.82
CA GLN A 36 2.68 -22.53 9.00
C GLN A 36 2.51 -21.92 10.40
N TYR A 37 3.07 -22.55 11.44
CA TYR A 37 2.93 -22.14 12.83
C TYR A 37 4.12 -21.34 13.38
N SER A 38 5.14 -21.06 12.57
CA SER A 38 6.34 -20.35 13.00
C SER A 38 6.67 -19.13 12.14
N LEU A 39 6.19 -19.12 10.89
CA LEU A 39 6.51 -18.08 9.93
C LEU A 39 5.79 -16.77 10.28
N THR A 40 6.56 -15.75 10.64
CA THR A 40 6.06 -14.39 10.95
C THR A 40 6.32 -13.40 9.83
N ARG A 41 7.31 -13.66 8.96
CA ARG A 41 7.66 -12.82 7.82
C ARG A 41 7.82 -13.64 6.55
N LEU A 42 7.11 -13.24 5.50
CA LEU A 42 7.15 -13.88 4.19
C LEU A 42 7.33 -12.83 3.10
N THR A 43 8.39 -12.96 2.31
CA THR A 43 8.59 -12.24 1.06
C THR A 43 8.57 -13.25 -0.07
N ILE A 44 7.73 -13.04 -1.08
CA ILE A 44 7.55 -13.97 -2.20
C ILE A 44 7.65 -13.26 -3.52
N GLU A 45 8.29 -13.91 -4.47
CA GLU A 45 8.21 -13.55 -5.88
C GLU A 45 7.10 -14.35 -6.57
N TYR A 46 6.00 -13.70 -6.88
CA TYR A 46 4.81 -14.31 -7.44
C TYR A 46 4.80 -14.21 -8.97
N ARG A 47 5.12 -15.33 -9.63
CA ARG A 47 5.24 -15.42 -11.10
C ARG A 47 4.11 -16.16 -11.81
N ARG A 48 3.31 -16.96 -11.09
CA ARG A 48 2.22 -17.77 -11.66
C ARG A 48 1.07 -17.88 -10.67
N ASN A 49 -0.14 -17.98 -11.20
CA ASN A 49 -1.34 -18.21 -10.40
C ASN A 49 -1.21 -19.52 -9.63
N PHE A 50 -1.40 -19.48 -8.31
CA PHE A 50 -1.66 -20.71 -7.55
C PHE A 50 -3.04 -21.19 -7.92
N GLU A 51 -3.12 -22.36 -8.55
CA GLU A 51 -4.39 -23.04 -8.75
C GLU A 51 -4.83 -23.62 -7.40
N ASP A 52 -5.99 -23.17 -6.92
CA ASP A 52 -6.89 -23.75 -5.90
C ASP A 52 -6.37 -24.14 -4.51
N GLU A 53 -5.09 -23.98 -4.21
CA GLU A 53 -4.54 -24.45 -2.95
C GLU A 53 -4.63 -23.40 -1.84
N LYS A 54 -5.40 -23.71 -0.79
CA LYS A 54 -5.51 -22.87 0.41
C LYS A 54 -4.23 -22.96 1.25
N ILE A 55 -3.71 -21.80 1.62
CA ILE A 55 -2.50 -21.63 2.42
C ILE A 55 -2.88 -20.93 3.73
N SER A 56 -2.59 -21.58 4.85
CA SER A 56 -2.83 -21.03 6.20
C SER A 56 -1.49 -20.69 6.82
N LEU A 57 -1.31 -19.43 7.24
CA LEU A 57 -0.12 -18.95 7.95
C LEU A 57 -0.58 -18.10 9.15
N PRO A 58 -1.08 -18.73 10.22
CA PRO A 58 -1.71 -18.04 11.35
C PRO A 58 -0.81 -17.01 12.05
N GLU A 59 0.50 -17.25 12.12
CA GLU A 59 1.46 -16.39 12.80
C GLU A 59 2.05 -15.30 11.89
N LEU A 60 1.66 -15.26 10.60
CA LEU A 60 2.25 -14.34 9.63
C LEU A 60 1.85 -12.90 9.94
N GLN A 61 2.84 -12.06 10.26
CA GLN A 61 2.65 -10.64 10.58
C GLN A 61 3.02 -9.73 9.41
N TYR A 62 3.92 -10.18 8.54
CA TYR A 62 4.41 -9.44 7.39
C TYR A 62 4.36 -10.28 6.13
N LEU A 63 3.68 -9.76 5.10
CA LEU A 63 3.63 -10.33 3.76
C LEU A 63 4.10 -9.30 2.74
N GLN A 64 5.15 -9.63 2.00
CA GLN A 64 5.56 -8.91 0.80
C GLN A 64 5.38 -9.78 -0.43
N VAL A 65 4.57 -9.31 -1.38
CA VAL A 65 4.36 -9.97 -2.67
C VAL A 65 5.01 -9.13 -3.74
N ASN A 66 6.13 -9.62 -4.22
CA ASN A 66 6.84 -9.07 -5.36
C ASN A 66 6.32 -9.74 -6.63
N THR A 67 5.90 -8.98 -7.63
CA THR A 67 5.66 -9.58 -8.96
C THR A 67 6.84 -9.31 -9.86
N MET A 68 7.30 -10.33 -10.57
CA MET A 68 8.32 -10.19 -11.60
C MET A 68 7.83 -10.85 -12.89
N GLY A 69 8.01 -10.16 -14.01
CA GLY A 69 7.82 -10.73 -15.35
C GLY A 69 6.94 -9.92 -16.30
N PHE A 70 7.07 -10.23 -17.58
CA PHE A 70 6.43 -9.54 -18.71
C PHE A 70 4.91 -9.78 -18.85
N ARG A 71 4.28 -10.56 -17.96
CA ARG A 71 2.86 -10.92 -18.04
C ARG A 71 2.14 -10.48 -16.78
N ALA A 72 0.95 -9.91 -16.95
CA ALA A 72 0.08 -9.52 -15.85
C ALA A 72 -0.19 -10.72 -14.92
N VAL A 73 0.20 -10.60 -13.65
CA VAL A 73 -0.04 -11.64 -12.65
C VAL A 73 -1.19 -11.20 -11.73
N ASN A 74 -2.26 -11.99 -11.72
CA ASN A 74 -3.45 -11.72 -10.91
C ASN A 74 -3.23 -12.14 -9.45
N LEU A 75 -2.98 -11.15 -8.59
CA LEU A 75 -2.80 -11.37 -7.15
C LEU A 75 -4.12 -11.70 -6.44
N GLY A 76 -5.27 -11.47 -7.05
CA GLY A 76 -6.57 -11.77 -6.45
C GLY A 76 -6.78 -13.24 -6.11
N LEU A 77 -6.22 -14.16 -6.90
CA LEU A 77 -6.25 -15.59 -6.58
C LEU A 77 -5.43 -15.92 -5.34
N LEU A 78 -4.23 -15.33 -5.22
CA LEU A 78 -3.39 -15.47 -4.03
C LEU A 78 -4.13 -14.97 -2.79
N MET A 79 -4.70 -13.76 -2.86
CA MET A 79 -5.40 -13.13 -1.74
C MET A 79 -6.63 -13.94 -1.28
N ARG A 80 -7.33 -14.60 -2.21
CA ARG A 80 -8.48 -15.49 -1.90
C ARG A 80 -8.09 -16.80 -1.23
N ASN A 81 -6.85 -17.24 -1.45
CA ASN A 81 -6.36 -18.54 -0.98
C ASN A 81 -5.53 -18.44 0.30
N LEU A 82 -5.19 -17.23 0.75
CA LEU A 82 -4.42 -16.99 1.97
C LEU A 82 -5.32 -16.80 3.19
N TYR A 83 -5.00 -17.50 4.27
CA TYR A 83 -5.55 -17.27 5.61
C TYR A 83 -4.42 -16.84 6.57
N THR A 84 -4.45 -15.57 6.97
CA THR A 84 -3.36 -14.90 7.69
C THR A 84 -3.89 -13.97 8.81
N PRO A 85 -4.53 -14.52 9.87
CA PRO A 85 -5.19 -13.72 10.91
C PRO A 85 -4.27 -12.75 11.68
N ALA A 86 -2.98 -13.06 11.82
CA ALA A 86 -2.02 -12.17 12.49
C ALA A 86 -1.43 -11.08 11.58
N LEU A 87 -1.85 -10.99 10.31
CA LEU A 87 -1.22 -10.09 9.35
C LEU A 87 -1.39 -8.62 9.77
N ARG A 88 -0.26 -7.90 9.85
CA ARG A 88 -0.19 -6.47 10.19
C ARG A 88 0.31 -5.63 9.03
N GLN A 89 1.22 -6.17 8.23
CA GLN A 89 1.88 -5.44 7.16
C GLN A 89 1.72 -6.18 5.84
N LEU A 90 1.13 -5.50 4.86
CA LEU A 90 1.00 -5.99 3.49
C LEU A 90 1.74 -5.06 2.54
N VAL A 91 2.69 -5.63 1.81
CA VAL A 91 3.45 -4.93 0.78
C VAL A 91 3.23 -5.62 -0.55
N ILE A 92 2.73 -4.89 -1.54
CA ILE A 92 2.50 -5.37 -2.90
C ILE A 92 3.21 -4.45 -3.86
N GLY A 93 4.10 -4.98 -4.69
CA GLY A 93 4.77 -4.18 -5.72
C GLY A 93 5.70 -4.99 -6.61
N GLY A 94 6.14 -4.39 -7.71
CA GLY A 94 7.22 -4.96 -8.54
C GLY A 94 8.59 -4.64 -7.97
N LEU A 95 9.54 -5.57 -8.08
CA LEU A 95 10.96 -5.28 -7.82
C LEU A 95 11.56 -4.43 -8.94
N ASN A 96 11.02 -4.53 -10.17
CA ASN A 96 11.44 -3.73 -11.31
C ASN A 96 10.36 -2.75 -11.76
N TRP A 97 10.84 -1.70 -12.43
CA TRP A 97 9.98 -0.65 -12.98
C TRP A 97 9.08 -1.16 -14.14
N ASP A 98 9.41 -2.30 -14.74
CA ASP A 98 8.70 -2.82 -15.91
C ASP A 98 7.69 -3.94 -15.57
N ASP A 99 7.56 -4.31 -14.28
CA ASP A 99 6.70 -5.42 -13.87
C ASP A 99 5.21 -5.03 -13.86
N ILE A 100 4.37 -5.90 -14.42
CA ILE A 100 2.92 -5.72 -14.52
C ILE A 100 2.24 -6.43 -13.35
N THR A 101 2.08 -5.74 -12.22
CA THR A 101 1.27 -6.22 -11.10
C THR A 101 -0.20 -5.88 -11.32
N THR A 102 -1.09 -6.84 -11.14
CA THR A 102 -2.54 -6.59 -11.08
C THR A 102 -3.03 -6.99 -9.69
N VAL A 103 -3.24 -5.99 -8.84
CA VAL A 103 -3.98 -6.13 -7.58
C VAL A 103 -5.08 -5.09 -7.54
N ASP A 104 -6.29 -5.55 -7.32
CA ASP A 104 -7.45 -4.70 -7.09
C ASP A 104 -7.77 -4.61 -5.59
N ALA A 105 -8.43 -3.52 -5.20
CA ALA A 105 -8.85 -3.25 -3.84
C ALA A 105 -9.79 -4.35 -3.33
N ARG A 106 -10.67 -4.86 -4.18
CA ARG A 106 -11.55 -5.99 -3.87
C ARG A 106 -10.80 -7.22 -3.37
N SER A 107 -9.67 -7.56 -3.96
CA SER A 107 -8.85 -8.71 -3.58
C SER A 107 -8.23 -8.52 -2.20
N ILE A 108 -7.79 -7.30 -1.86
CA ILE A 108 -7.33 -6.95 -0.53
C ILE A 108 -8.50 -7.05 0.47
N MET A 109 -9.66 -6.50 0.15
CA MET A 109 -10.86 -6.60 0.99
C MET A 109 -11.29 -8.05 1.24
N ILE A 110 -11.17 -8.93 0.25
CA ILE A 110 -11.43 -10.36 0.42
C ILE A 110 -10.41 -10.99 1.39
N LEU A 111 -9.11 -10.70 1.27
CA LEU A 111 -8.11 -11.19 2.22
C LEU A 111 -8.45 -10.76 3.66
N LEU A 112 -8.76 -9.49 3.85
CA LEU A 112 -9.13 -8.92 5.15
C LEU A 112 -10.35 -9.63 5.73
N SER A 113 -11.40 -9.82 4.92
CA SER A 113 -12.63 -10.48 5.34
C SER A 113 -12.42 -11.96 5.67
N LEU A 114 -11.64 -12.70 4.85
CA LEU A 114 -11.37 -14.12 5.07
C LEU A 114 -10.44 -14.38 6.24
N SER A 115 -9.41 -13.55 6.41
CA SER A 115 -8.40 -13.72 7.46
C SER A 115 -8.82 -13.09 8.78
N GLY A 116 -9.72 -12.11 8.77
CA GLY A 116 -10.06 -11.31 9.96
C GLY A 116 -8.86 -10.52 10.50
N CYS A 117 -7.87 -10.23 9.65
CA CYS A 117 -6.67 -9.53 10.06
C CYS A 117 -6.89 -8.02 10.14
N CYS A 118 -6.16 -7.36 11.03
CA CYS A 118 -6.19 -5.91 11.17
C CYS A 118 -4.84 -5.35 10.70
N LEU A 119 -4.79 -4.92 9.45
CA LEU A 119 -3.60 -4.30 8.88
C LEU A 119 -3.33 -2.94 9.54
N THR A 120 -2.06 -2.72 9.88
CA THR A 120 -1.55 -1.42 10.32
C THR A 120 -0.73 -0.76 9.21
N HIS A 121 -0.14 -1.53 8.30
CA HIS A 121 0.65 -1.00 7.17
C HIS A 121 0.18 -1.60 5.86
N LEU A 122 -0.11 -0.73 4.89
CA LEU A 122 -0.43 -1.12 3.52
C LEU A 122 0.46 -0.34 2.56
N LYS A 123 1.27 -1.08 1.78
CA LYS A 123 2.03 -0.54 0.66
C LYS A 123 1.56 -1.20 -0.63
N VAL A 124 1.15 -0.40 -1.61
CA VAL A 124 0.77 -0.90 -2.94
C VAL A 124 1.40 -0.04 -4.02
N ALA A 125 2.23 -0.67 -4.85
CA ALA A 125 2.69 -0.09 -6.11
C ALA A 125 1.88 -0.66 -7.28
N PHE A 126 1.25 0.23 -8.06
CA PHE A 126 0.38 -0.11 -9.20
C PHE A 126 0.73 0.78 -10.40
N ARG A 127 0.90 0.18 -11.59
CA ARG A 127 1.41 0.93 -12.77
C ARG A 127 0.48 0.91 -13.97
N LEU A 128 0.06 -0.28 -14.39
CA LEU A 128 -0.75 -0.44 -15.61
C LEU A 128 -2.23 -0.65 -15.30
N GLN A 129 -2.54 -1.15 -14.11
CA GLN A 129 -3.90 -1.31 -13.65
C GLN A 129 -4.11 -0.51 -12.38
N PRO A 130 -5.25 0.17 -12.25
CA PRO A 130 -5.57 0.89 -11.04
C PRO A 130 -5.76 -0.08 -9.87
N LEU A 131 -5.35 0.33 -8.66
CA LEU A 131 -5.74 -0.38 -7.43
C LEU A 131 -7.26 -0.32 -7.22
N CYS A 132 -7.89 0.80 -7.58
CA CYS A 132 -9.32 1.01 -7.45
C CYS A 132 -9.88 1.51 -8.77
N GLU A 133 -10.95 0.87 -9.27
CA GLU A 133 -11.68 1.29 -10.47
C GLU A 133 -12.21 2.72 -10.34
N ASP A 134 -12.65 3.07 -9.13
CA ASP A 134 -13.10 4.42 -8.82
C ASP A 134 -12.83 4.83 -7.36
N VAL A 135 -13.25 6.06 -7.04
CA VAL A 135 -13.13 6.67 -5.72
C VAL A 135 -14.00 5.94 -4.67
N SER A 136 -15.12 5.36 -5.07
CA SER A 136 -16.01 4.62 -4.17
C SER A 136 -15.32 3.35 -3.68
N GLU A 137 -14.69 2.60 -4.59
CA GLU A 137 -13.91 1.41 -4.25
C GLU A 137 -12.70 1.78 -3.36
N PHE A 138 -12.03 2.91 -3.62
CA PHE A 138 -11.00 3.41 -2.72
C PHE A 138 -11.53 3.67 -1.31
N ARG A 139 -12.71 4.30 -1.20
CA ARG A 139 -13.35 4.57 0.08
C ARG A 139 -13.72 3.28 0.82
N GLU A 140 -14.29 2.30 0.11
CA GLU A 140 -14.61 0.99 0.67
C GLU A 140 -13.37 0.27 1.20
N LEU A 141 -12.26 0.31 0.44
CA LEU A 141 -10.98 -0.23 0.90
C LEU A 141 -10.50 0.44 2.19
N MET A 142 -10.55 1.78 2.26
CA MET A 142 -10.14 2.50 3.46
C MET A 142 -11.06 2.18 4.66
N GLN A 143 -12.37 2.00 4.44
CA GLN A 143 -13.31 1.59 5.48
C GLN A 143 -13.06 0.17 5.99
N ALA A 144 -12.53 -0.72 5.14
CA ALA A 144 -12.12 -2.06 5.54
C ALA A 144 -10.81 -2.07 6.38
N LEU A 145 -10.14 -0.92 6.53
CA LEU A 145 -8.83 -0.78 7.16
C LEU A 145 -8.85 0.21 8.37
N PRO A 146 -9.72 0.03 9.37
CA PRO A 146 -9.89 1.02 10.45
C PRO A 146 -8.65 1.17 11.35
N THR A 147 -7.77 0.18 11.39
CA THR A 147 -6.53 0.17 12.19
C THR A 147 -5.30 0.66 11.44
N LEU A 148 -5.46 1.16 10.21
CA LEU A 148 -4.31 1.53 9.37
C LEU A 148 -3.54 2.71 9.98
N GLU A 149 -2.25 2.51 10.19
CA GLU A 149 -1.29 3.48 10.72
C GLU A 149 -0.44 4.10 9.61
N ALA A 150 -0.10 3.30 8.59
CA ALA A 150 0.72 3.70 7.45
C ALA A 150 0.09 3.29 6.12
N LEU A 151 -0.06 4.27 5.22
CA LEU A 151 -0.54 4.09 3.85
C LEU A 151 0.52 4.53 2.85
N ASP A 152 0.95 3.62 1.99
CA ASP A 152 1.90 3.88 0.91
C ASP A 152 1.31 3.45 -0.44
N LEU A 153 1.01 4.43 -1.30
CA LEU A 153 0.42 4.22 -2.61
C LEU A 153 1.33 4.81 -3.67
N GLU A 154 1.83 3.96 -4.56
CA GLU A 154 2.68 4.37 -5.68
C GLU A 154 2.00 4.01 -7.00
N GLY A 155 1.48 5.02 -7.70
CA GLY A 155 0.64 4.89 -8.89
C GLY A 155 1.19 5.59 -10.13
N ARG A 156 0.95 5.04 -11.32
CA ARG A 156 1.05 5.75 -12.61
C ARG A 156 -0.25 5.62 -13.42
N SER A 157 -0.62 6.66 -14.18
CA SER A 157 -1.68 6.63 -15.20
C SER A 157 -2.92 5.82 -14.81
N SER A 158 -3.54 6.18 -13.68
CA SER A 158 -4.78 5.55 -13.19
C SER A 158 -5.85 6.60 -12.90
N ASP A 159 -7.13 6.21 -12.84
CA ASP A 159 -8.23 7.14 -12.57
C ASP A 159 -8.14 7.79 -11.19
N ILE A 160 -7.59 7.08 -10.19
CA ILE A 160 -7.28 7.67 -8.88
C ILE A 160 -6.10 8.65 -8.94
N CYS A 161 -5.22 8.52 -9.94
CA CYS A 161 -4.18 9.50 -10.27
C CYS A 161 -4.70 10.62 -11.19
N ALA A 162 -5.90 10.55 -11.74
CA ALA A 162 -6.49 11.66 -12.47
C ALA A 162 -6.85 12.80 -11.49
N THR A 163 -6.85 14.05 -11.96
CA THR A 163 -7.04 15.24 -11.13
C THR A 163 -8.29 15.16 -10.23
N ARG A 164 -9.42 14.72 -10.79
CA ARG A 164 -10.67 14.53 -10.04
C ARG A 164 -10.55 13.39 -9.03
N GLY A 165 -9.96 12.26 -9.41
CA GLY A 165 -9.74 11.11 -8.53
C GLY A 165 -8.84 11.44 -7.35
N LEU A 166 -7.71 12.09 -7.59
CA LEU A 166 -6.77 12.54 -6.55
C LEU A 166 -7.46 13.44 -5.53
N ARG A 167 -8.25 14.41 -6.01
CA ARG A 167 -9.00 15.31 -5.14
C ARG A 167 -9.87 14.53 -4.16
N GLU A 168 -10.60 13.54 -4.64
CA GLU A 168 -11.46 12.70 -3.80
C GLU A 168 -10.67 11.76 -2.89
N VAL A 169 -9.55 11.19 -3.34
CA VAL A 169 -8.63 10.41 -2.51
C VAL A 169 -8.20 11.22 -1.29
N PHE A 170 -7.72 12.45 -1.50
CA PHE A 170 -7.31 13.33 -0.39
C PHE A 170 -8.49 13.76 0.49
N TYR A 171 -9.68 13.95 -0.07
CA TYR A 171 -10.89 14.16 0.75
C TYR A 171 -11.20 12.95 1.62
N SER A 172 -11.15 11.72 1.10
CA SER A 172 -11.34 10.49 1.87
C SER A 172 -10.30 10.30 2.98
N LEU A 173 -9.10 10.85 2.81
CA LEU A 173 -8.05 10.86 3.83
C LEU A 173 -8.19 12.01 4.83
N THR A 174 -9.10 12.97 4.64
CA THR A 174 -9.31 14.07 5.60
C THR A 174 -9.98 13.54 6.88
N ARG A 175 -9.50 13.98 8.04
CA ARG A 175 -9.93 13.43 9.35
C ARG A 175 -11.45 13.57 9.59
N ASP A 176 -12.02 14.71 9.21
CA ASP A 176 -13.43 15.05 9.47
C ASP A 176 -14.35 14.74 8.28
N ALA A 177 -13.91 13.95 7.30
CA ALA A 177 -14.69 13.69 6.08
C ALA A 177 -15.99 12.93 6.33
N LEU A 178 -16.09 12.18 7.44
CA LEU A 178 -17.28 11.48 7.93
C LEU A 178 -17.27 11.56 9.46
N GLU A 179 -18.44 11.58 10.11
CA GLU A 179 -18.56 11.54 11.58
C GLU A 179 -17.82 10.28 12.12
N GLY A 180 -16.61 10.47 12.66
CA GLY A 180 -15.75 9.39 13.18
C GLY A 180 -14.45 9.14 12.40
N GLY A 181 -14.31 9.63 11.16
CA GLY A 181 -13.12 9.47 10.31
C GLY A 181 -12.90 8.03 9.82
N ILE A 182 -12.56 7.84 8.54
CA ILE A 182 -12.38 6.50 7.95
C ILE A 182 -11.12 5.79 8.49
N LEU A 183 -10.09 6.54 8.88
CA LEU A 183 -8.79 6.01 9.27
C LEU A 183 -8.27 6.73 10.52
N PRO A 184 -8.82 6.47 11.73
CA PRO A 184 -8.47 7.22 12.94
C PRO A 184 -7.00 7.11 13.34
N SER A 185 -6.34 5.99 13.01
CA SER A 185 -4.96 5.70 13.40
C SER A 185 -3.89 6.13 12.40
N LEU A 186 -4.28 6.68 11.25
CA LEU A 186 -3.33 6.99 10.17
C LEU A 186 -2.37 8.11 10.59
N SER A 187 -1.08 7.76 10.67
CA SER A 187 0.02 8.62 11.10
C SER A 187 1.09 8.79 10.02
N GLU A 188 1.15 7.88 9.03
CA GLU A 188 2.09 7.94 7.93
C GLU A 188 1.38 7.87 6.57
N ILE A 189 1.70 8.81 5.68
CA ILE A 189 1.13 8.87 4.33
C ILE A 189 2.24 9.02 3.31
N ILE A 190 2.34 8.06 2.40
CA ILE A 190 3.18 8.12 1.19
C ILE A 190 2.25 7.97 -0.01
N ILE A 191 2.22 8.97 -0.89
CA ILE A 191 1.43 8.92 -2.11
C ILE A 191 2.29 9.45 -3.25
N VAL A 192 2.67 8.58 -4.18
CA VAL A 192 3.42 8.94 -5.37
C VAL A 192 2.55 8.67 -6.58
N CYS A 193 2.15 9.72 -7.29
CA CYS A 193 1.27 9.63 -8.45
C CYS A 193 1.88 10.31 -9.68
N GLU A 194 1.67 9.71 -10.85
CA GLU A 194 1.92 10.33 -12.16
C GLU A 194 0.60 10.58 -12.88
N CYS A 195 0.32 11.84 -13.18
CA CYS A 195 -0.91 12.35 -13.81
C CYS A 195 -0.67 12.70 -15.28
N GLU A 196 -1.69 12.52 -16.12
CA GLU A 196 -1.62 12.90 -17.53
C GLU A 196 -2.05 14.37 -17.77
N ASP A 197 -2.83 14.93 -16.85
CA ASP A 197 -3.41 16.27 -16.96
C ASP A 197 -2.84 17.23 -15.90
N THR A 198 -2.62 18.48 -16.31
CA THR A 198 -1.95 19.53 -15.54
C THR A 198 -2.90 20.59 -15.01
N GLU A 199 -4.12 20.69 -15.54
CA GLU A 199 -4.87 21.96 -15.47
C GLU A 199 -5.40 22.30 -14.07
N LEU A 200 -5.53 21.35 -13.13
CA LEU A 200 -6.13 21.62 -11.81
C LEU A 200 -5.57 20.77 -10.65
N LEU A 201 -4.25 20.69 -10.48
CA LEU A 201 -3.64 19.93 -9.37
C LEU A 201 -4.25 20.30 -8.00
N PRO A 202 -4.68 19.32 -7.17
CA PRO A 202 -5.51 19.54 -5.97
C PRO A 202 -4.71 20.04 -4.75
N THR A 203 -3.81 21.01 -4.95
CA THR A 203 -2.88 21.55 -3.94
C THR A 203 -3.61 21.96 -2.67
N ASN A 204 -4.71 22.71 -2.80
CA ASN A 204 -5.53 23.17 -1.68
C ASN A 204 -6.16 22.02 -0.89
N VAL A 205 -6.55 20.93 -1.56
CA VAL A 205 -7.16 19.75 -0.92
C VAL A 205 -6.12 18.91 -0.20
N VAL A 206 -4.94 18.71 -0.80
CA VAL A 206 -3.80 18.05 -0.13
C VAL A 206 -3.46 18.79 1.16
N GLU A 207 -3.29 20.12 1.08
CA GLU A 207 -2.96 20.92 2.24
C GLU A 207 -4.08 20.90 3.29
N ALA A 208 -5.35 20.95 2.90
CA ALA A 208 -6.47 20.84 3.83
C ALA A 208 -6.49 19.49 4.56
N MET A 209 -6.27 18.39 3.84
CA MET A 209 -6.13 17.04 4.40
C MET A 209 -4.99 17.02 5.44
N LEU A 210 -3.81 17.52 5.09
CA LEU A 210 -2.66 17.56 5.99
C LEU A 210 -2.96 18.37 7.26
N ARG A 211 -3.55 19.56 7.15
CA ARG A 211 -3.94 20.39 8.31
C ARG A 211 -4.93 19.65 9.22
N SER A 212 -5.89 18.91 8.65
CA SER A 212 -6.87 18.14 9.43
C SER A 212 -6.22 17.03 10.27
N ARG A 213 -5.09 16.49 9.80
CA ARG A 213 -4.36 15.36 10.39
C ARG A 213 -3.28 15.80 11.39
N THR A 214 -2.78 17.04 11.30
CA THR A 214 -1.73 17.56 12.19
C THR A 214 -2.25 18.41 13.34
N ARG A 215 -3.44 19.01 13.21
CA ARG A 215 -4.01 19.85 14.27
C ARG A 215 -4.70 19.01 15.35
N ILE A 216 -4.41 19.32 16.60
CA ILE A 216 -5.24 18.94 17.73
C ILE A 216 -6.38 19.96 17.77
N GLN A 217 -7.53 19.64 17.18
CA GLN A 217 -8.73 20.46 17.41
C GLN A 217 -9.13 20.30 18.88
N SER A 218 -9.13 21.41 19.60
CA SER A 218 -9.43 21.49 21.03
C SER A 218 -10.89 21.08 21.32
N GLN A 219 -11.11 19.99 22.06
CA GLN A 219 -11.76 20.00 23.39
C GLN A 219 -12.25 18.65 23.93
N THR A 220 -12.27 17.52 23.20
CA THR A 220 -12.93 16.31 23.73
C THR A 220 -12.32 14.94 23.39
N SER A 221 -11.09 14.81 22.89
CA SER A 221 -10.55 13.46 22.61
C SER A 221 -9.06 13.37 22.92
N GLN A 222 -8.73 12.67 24.01
CA GLN A 222 -7.35 12.44 24.47
C GLN A 222 -6.55 11.44 23.61
N ASP A 223 -7.19 10.72 22.66
CA ASP A 223 -6.54 9.64 21.90
C ASP A 223 -6.43 9.90 20.38
N ARG A 224 -6.22 11.16 19.96
CA ARG A 224 -6.10 11.48 18.52
C ARG A 224 -4.67 11.26 18.01
N ILE A 225 -4.49 10.25 17.18
CA ILE A 225 -3.22 10.00 16.47
C ILE A 225 -3.00 11.10 15.43
N LEU A 226 -1.85 11.78 15.53
CA LEU A 226 -1.44 12.83 14.61
C LEU A 226 -0.58 12.25 13.48
N LEU A 227 -0.61 12.92 12.33
CA LEU A 227 0.34 12.64 11.26
C LEU A 227 1.77 12.92 11.76
N THR A 228 2.64 11.93 11.65
CA THR A 228 4.06 11.97 12.02
C THR A 228 4.95 11.97 10.79
N TYR A 229 4.51 11.37 9.69
CA TYR A 229 5.27 11.28 8.46
C TYR A 229 4.40 11.53 7.22
N VAL A 230 4.99 12.23 6.24
CA VAL A 230 4.35 12.52 4.95
C VAL A 230 5.39 12.57 3.84
N ASN A 231 5.07 11.91 2.72
CA ASN A 231 5.76 12.08 1.45
C ASN A 231 4.74 11.95 0.30
N ILE A 232 4.21 13.08 -0.15
CA ILE A 232 3.27 13.11 -1.27
C ILE A 232 4.00 13.70 -2.48
N ARG A 233 4.07 12.98 -3.58
CA ARG A 233 4.64 13.42 -4.85
C ARG A 233 3.61 13.25 -5.95
N ILE A 234 3.18 14.36 -6.54
CA ILE A 234 2.32 14.36 -7.72
C ILE A 234 3.15 14.88 -8.89
N SER A 235 3.42 14.02 -9.85
CA SER A 235 4.14 14.36 -11.08
C SER A 235 3.21 14.30 -12.27
N TRP A 236 3.55 14.98 -13.36
CA TRP A 236 2.77 14.90 -14.59
C TRP A 236 3.67 14.90 -15.82
N SER A 237 3.26 14.15 -16.82
CA SER A 237 4.01 13.98 -18.07
C SER A 237 3.74 15.15 -19.01
N HIS A 238 4.75 16.01 -19.22
CA HIS A 238 4.70 17.04 -20.26
C HIS A 238 5.95 16.90 -21.16
N GLY A 239 5.85 16.04 -22.19
CA GLY A 239 6.97 15.70 -23.06
C GLY A 239 8.06 14.89 -22.34
N PHE A 240 9.35 15.20 -22.57
CA PHE A 240 10.50 14.51 -21.95
C PHE A 240 10.78 14.91 -20.48
N HIS A 241 9.90 15.72 -19.88
CA HIS A 241 10.10 16.27 -18.53
C HIS A 241 8.89 15.99 -17.66
N GLN A 242 9.18 15.62 -16.40
CA GLN A 242 8.18 15.34 -15.38
C GLN A 242 8.29 16.39 -14.26
N PRO A 243 7.68 17.58 -14.43
CA PRO A 243 7.45 18.47 -13.31
C PRO A 243 6.67 17.77 -12.18
N ALA A 244 6.85 18.24 -10.95
CA ALA A 244 6.25 17.62 -9.78
C ALA A 244 5.94 18.61 -8.65
N LEU A 245 4.90 18.32 -7.90
CA LEU A 245 4.61 18.90 -6.59
C LEU A 245 4.92 17.87 -5.50
N ILE A 246 5.67 18.29 -4.49
CA ILE A 246 6.14 17.39 -3.43
C ILE A 246 5.83 18.01 -2.06
N TRP A 247 5.23 17.24 -1.16
CA TRP A 247 5.04 17.59 0.25
C TRP A 247 5.78 16.60 1.14
N HIS A 248 6.73 17.08 1.95
CA HIS A 248 7.58 16.22 2.80
C HIS A 248 8.10 16.94 4.05
N LYS A 249 8.90 16.23 4.87
CA LYS A 249 9.57 16.76 6.08
C LYS A 249 8.60 17.43 7.07
N LEU A 250 7.60 16.67 7.50
CA LEU A 250 6.70 17.12 8.56
C LEU A 250 7.48 17.30 9.88
N ASN A 251 7.53 18.54 10.37
CA ASN A 251 8.24 18.91 11.59
C ASN A 251 7.42 19.94 12.37
N SER A 252 6.98 19.56 13.58
CA SER A 252 6.34 20.46 14.56
C SER A 252 5.31 21.42 13.96
N GLY A 253 4.34 20.88 13.20
CA GLY A 253 3.28 21.69 12.57
C GLY A 253 3.71 22.45 11.31
N SER A 254 4.87 22.11 10.72
CA SER A 254 5.31 22.65 9.42
C SER A 254 5.63 21.52 8.44
N ILE A 255 5.44 21.79 7.16
CA ILE A 255 5.74 20.88 6.06
C ILE A 255 6.50 21.62 4.95
N VAL A 256 7.39 20.93 4.26
CA VAL A 256 8.07 21.46 3.07
C VAL A 256 7.22 21.13 1.85
N ARG A 257 6.92 22.14 1.04
CA ARG A 257 6.34 21.99 -0.31
C ARG A 257 7.39 22.38 -1.34
N GLU A 258 7.69 21.48 -2.27
CA GLU A 258 8.59 21.73 -3.39
C GLU A 258 7.83 21.68 -4.72
N VAL A 259 8.13 22.61 -5.60
CA VAL A 259 7.66 22.62 -6.98
C VAL A 259 8.87 22.41 -7.88
N ALA A 260 8.98 21.21 -8.46
CA ALA A 260 9.99 20.88 -9.44
C ALA A 260 9.48 21.31 -10.82
N LYS A 261 10.16 22.28 -11.44
CA LYS A 261 9.88 22.79 -12.79
C LYS A 261 11.12 22.62 -13.66
N LYS A 262 10.93 22.44 -14.97
CA LYS A 262 12.03 22.66 -15.91
C LYS A 262 11.94 24.09 -16.45
N THR A 263 13.07 24.78 -16.47
CA THR A 263 13.22 26.10 -17.10
C THR A 263 14.11 25.96 -18.33
N GLU A 264 14.15 26.98 -19.19
CA GLU A 264 15.01 27.02 -20.39
C GLU A 264 16.50 26.80 -20.04
N ASN A 265 16.91 27.09 -18.80
CA ASN A 265 18.29 27.00 -18.31
C ASN A 265 18.58 25.76 -17.42
N GLY A 266 17.65 24.81 -17.27
CA GLY A 266 17.86 23.59 -16.48
C GLY A 266 16.66 23.17 -15.62
N SER A 267 16.91 22.41 -14.56
CA SER A 267 15.89 22.07 -13.56
C SER A 267 15.87 23.11 -12.44
N MET A 268 14.71 23.65 -12.11
CA MET A 268 14.49 24.55 -10.99
C MET A 268 13.61 23.89 -9.94
N MET A 269 13.97 24.04 -8.67
CA MET A 269 13.16 23.57 -7.55
C MET A 269 12.79 24.77 -6.69
N GLU A 270 11.51 25.09 -6.63
CA GLU A 270 10.98 26.13 -5.75
C GLU A 270 10.57 25.48 -4.43
N THR A 271 11.28 25.79 -3.35
CA THR A 271 10.99 25.27 -2.01
C THR A 271 10.21 26.30 -1.21
N THR A 272 9.05 25.91 -0.68
CA THR A 272 8.22 26.71 0.23
C THR A 272 8.05 25.96 1.54
N ARG A 273 8.34 26.59 2.67
CA ARG A 273 7.96 26.05 3.99
C ARG A 273 6.55 26.51 4.33
N MET A 274 5.70 25.56 4.67
CA MET A 274 4.29 25.79 4.97
C MET A 274 4.00 25.50 6.44
N THR A 275 3.24 26.37 7.08
CA THR A 275 2.67 26.10 8.41
C THR A 275 1.33 25.39 8.24
N LEU A 276 1.14 24.28 8.95
CA LEU A 276 -0.08 23.46 8.94
C LEU A 276 -1.01 23.85 10.09
#